data_AF-A0A7J9WZE8-F1
#
_entry.id   AF-A0A7J9WZE8-F1
#
_cell.length_a   1.000
_cell.length_b   1.000
_cell.length_c   1.000
_cell.angle_alpha   90.00
_cell.angle_beta   90.00
_cell.angle_gamma   90.00
#
_symmetry.space_group_name_H-M   'P 1'
#
loop_
_entity.id
_entity.type
_entity.pdbx_description
1 polymer ?
#
loop_
_entity_poly.entity_id
_entity_poly.type
_entity_poly.pdbx_seq_one_letter_code
_entity_poly.pdbx_strand_id
1 'polypeptide(L)' 'MAFREVSVVGIKEVLRLWLRGHGQRTIAESAQLDRKTVRRYVAAAQAAGLSRTDDEEALTDELLG' A
#
# COMPACT_ATOMS: atom_id res chain seq x y z
N MET A 1 -18.96 -3.47 -8.50
CA MET A 1 -17.91 -4.21 -7.77
C MET A 1 -18.44 -4.52 -6.39
N ALA A 2 -18.37 -5.77 -5.96
CA ALA A 2 -18.64 -6.14 -4.57
C ALA A 2 -17.56 -5.52 -3.67
N PHE A 3 -17.92 -5.20 -2.43
CA PHE A 3 -16.95 -4.78 -1.43
C PHE A 3 -16.00 -5.94 -1.15
N ARG A 4 -14.69 -5.64 -1.13
CA ARG A 4 -13.67 -6.57 -0.66
C ARG A 4 -13.01 -5.95 0.55
N GLU A 5 -13.06 -6.67 1.66
CA GLU A 5 -12.34 -6.29 2.87
C GLU A 5 -10.84 -6.41 2.62
N VAL A 6 -10.10 -5.39 3.02
CA VAL A 6 -8.65 -5.37 2.98
C VAL A 6 -8.20 -5.22 4.42
N SER A 7 -7.47 -6.21 4.93
CA SER A 7 -6.90 -6.13 6.27
C SER A 7 -5.77 -5.09 6.30
N VAL A 8 -5.51 -4.52 7.49
CA VAL A 8 -4.36 -3.61 7.70
C VAL A 8 -3.05 -4.28 7.30
N VAL A 9 -2.91 -5.59 7.54
CA VAL A 9 -1.75 -6.38 7.09
C VAL A 9 -1.62 -6.36 5.56
N GLY A 10 -2.74 -6.48 4.83
CA GLY A 10 -2.73 -6.36 3.37
C GLY A 10 -2.33 -4.96 2.89
N ILE A 11 -2.74 -3.90 3.59
CA ILE A 11 -2.31 -2.52 3.30
C ILE A 11 -0.81 -2.36 3.58
N LYS A 12 -0.32 -2.84 4.73
CA LYS A 12 1.11 -2.85 5.08
C LYS A 12 1.94 -3.52 3.99
N GLU A 13 1.51 -4.70 3.51
CA GLU A 13 2.25 -5.41 2.46
C GLU A 13 2.26 -4.64 1.13
N VAL A 14 1.14 -4.01 0.76
CA VAL A 14 1.07 -3.13 -0.42
C VAL A 14 2.09 -1.99 -0.32
N LEU A 15 2.15 -1.31 0.83
CA LEU A 15 3.06 -0.18 1.03
C LEU A 15 4.52 -0.61 1.21
N ARG A 16 4.77 -1.80 1.75
CA ARG A 16 6.10 -2.39 1.84
C ARG A 16 6.66 -2.74 0.47
N LEU A 17 5.88 -3.44 -0.37
CA LEU A 17 6.25 -3.69 -1.77
C LEU A 17 6.35 -2.38 -2.56
N TRP A 18 5.49 -1.43 -2.19
CA TRP A 18 5.66 0.02 -2.29
C TRP A 18 7.12 0.39 -2.18
N LEU A 19 7.59 0.65 -0.97
CA LEU A 19 8.94 1.12 -0.64
C LEU A 19 10.07 0.31 -1.30
N ARG A 20 9.92 -0.99 -1.50
CA ARG A 20 10.91 -1.86 -2.15
C ARG A 20 11.19 -1.63 -3.64
N GLY A 21 10.42 -0.77 -4.31
CA GLY A 21 10.65 -0.48 -5.73
C GLY A 21 9.61 -1.08 -6.68
N HIS A 22 8.69 -1.91 -6.19
CA HIS A 22 7.77 -2.62 -7.07
C HIS A 22 6.72 -1.68 -7.71
N GLY A 23 6.35 -1.98 -8.94
CA GLY A 23 5.29 -1.28 -9.66
C GLY A 23 3.90 -1.71 -9.16
N GLN A 24 2.92 -0.80 -9.24
CA GLN A 24 1.55 -1.05 -8.77
C GLN A 24 0.89 -2.30 -9.40
N ARG A 25 1.27 -2.68 -10.63
CA ARG A 25 0.77 -3.90 -11.28
C ARG A 25 1.28 -5.15 -10.56
N THR A 26 2.59 -5.25 -10.36
CA THR A 26 3.23 -6.35 -9.64
C THR A 26 2.66 -6.47 -8.23
N ILE A 27 2.49 -5.34 -7.54
CA ILE A 27 1.93 -5.31 -6.18
C ILE A 27 0.48 -5.84 -6.18
N ALA A 28 -0.34 -5.42 -7.13
CA ALA A 28 -1.72 -5.89 -7.25
C ALA A 28 -1.80 -7.41 -7.46
N GLU A 29 -0.93 -7.94 -8.32
CA GLU A 29 -0.81 -9.39 -8.56
C GLU A 29 -0.33 -10.13 -7.29
N SER A 30 0.72 -9.64 -6.63
CA SER A 30 1.27 -10.24 -5.39
C SER A 30 0.30 -10.18 -4.21
N ALA A 31 -0.38 -9.06 -4.01
CA ALA A 31 -1.36 -8.87 -2.94
C ALA A 31 -2.76 -9.41 -3.29
N GLN A 32 -2.94 -9.95 -4.50
CA GLN A 32 -4.22 -10.38 -5.05
C GLN A 32 -5.31 -9.28 -4.98
N LEU A 33 -4.94 -8.01 -5.12
CA LEU A 33 -5.83 -6.85 -5.06
C LEU A 33 -6.08 -6.28 -6.46
N ASP A 34 -7.15 -5.51 -6.62
CA ASP A 34 -7.32 -4.70 -7.83
C ASP A 34 -6.29 -3.55 -7.84
N ARG A 35 -5.72 -3.26 -9.01
CA ARG A 35 -4.75 -2.18 -9.19
C ARG A 35 -5.27 -0.83 -8.68
N LYS A 36 -6.57 -0.54 -8.80
CA LYS A 36 -7.16 0.71 -8.30
C LYS A 36 -7.13 0.81 -6.78
N THR A 37 -7.20 -0.33 -6.09
CA THR A 37 -7.10 -0.41 -4.62
C THR A 37 -5.66 -0.13 -4.19
N VAL A 38 -4.68 -0.75 -4.84
CA VAL A 38 -3.25 -0.46 -4.63
C VAL A 38 -2.97 1.02 -4.86
N ARG A 39 -3.41 1.59 -5.98
CA ARG A 39 -3.23 3.01 -6.28
C ARG A 39 -3.85 3.91 -5.22
N ARG A 40 -5.06 3.59 -4.74
CA ARG A 40 -5.75 4.36 -3.70
C ARG A 40 -4.93 4.39 -2.41
N TYR A 41 -4.42 3.24 -1.95
CA TYR A 41 -3.66 3.17 -0.71
C TYR A 41 -2.29 3.85 -0.82
N VAL A 42 -1.59 3.69 -1.95
CA VAL A 42 -0.34 4.42 -2.18
C VAL A 42 -0.58 5.94 -2.16
N ALA A 43 -1.65 6.41 -2.81
CA ALA A 43 -1.99 7.84 -2.80
C ALA A 43 -2.36 8.35 -1.40
N ALA A 44 -3.09 7.55 -0.61
CA ALA A 44 -3.42 7.90 0.78
C ALA A 44 -2.16 7.98 1.65
N ALA A 45 -1.26 6.99 1.55
CA ALA A 45 0.00 6.99 2.28
C ALA A 45 0.89 8.19 1.89
N GLN A 46 0.95 8.54 0.60
CA GLN A 46 1.65 9.74 0.13
C GLN A 46 1.04 11.02 0.69
N ALA A 47 -0.30 11.11 0.74
CA ALA A 47 -0.99 12.24 1.35
C ALA A 47 -0.75 12.35 2.87
N ALA A 48 -0.48 11.21 3.52
CA ALA A 48 -0.08 11.13 4.92
C ALA A 48 1.43 11.40 5.15
N GLY A 49 2.21 11.61 4.09
CA GLY A 49 3.62 11.97 4.16
C GLY A 49 4.61 10.86 3.79
N LEU A 50 4.15 9.66 3.40
CA LEU A 50 5.04 8.58 2.96
C LEU A 50 5.72 8.91 1.64
N SER A 51 7.06 8.93 1.65
CA SER A 51 7.91 9.07 0.48
C SER A 51 8.39 7.71 -0.04
N ARG A 52 8.77 7.69 -1.31
CA ARG A 52 9.35 6.53 -1.98
C ARG A 52 10.71 6.12 -1.41
N THR A 53 11.39 7.08 -0.79
CA THR A 53 12.73 6.98 -0.23
C THR A 53 12.73 6.57 1.23
N ASP A 54 11.55 6.48 1.85
CA ASP A 54 11.45 6.12 3.25
C ASP A 54 11.71 4.62 3.43
N ASP A 55 12.14 4.27 4.64
CA ASP A 55 12.32 2.87 5.04
C ASP A 55 11.00 2.26 5.50
N GLU A 56 10.95 0.92 5.58
CA GLU A 56 9.77 0.19 6.04
C GLU A 56 9.34 0.57 7.47
N GLU A 57 10.23 1.16 8.27
CA GLU A 57 9.94 1.70 9.62
C GLU A 57 8.92 2.84 9.60
N ALA A 58 8.75 3.54 8.47
CA ALA A 58 7.74 4.58 8.30
C ALA A 58 6.30 4.01 8.25
N LEU A 59 6.12 2.69 8.09
CA LEU A 59 4.81 2.03 8.05
C LEU A 59 4.22 1.81 9.45
N THR A 60 4.06 2.91 10.20
CA THR A 60 3.50 2.89 11.56
C THR A 60 1.99 2.72 11.54
N ASP A 61 1.40 2.39 12.70
CA ASP A 61 -0.05 2.25 12.82
C ASP A 61 -0.76 3.60 12.66
N GLU A 62 -0.13 4.71 13.02
CA GLU A 62 -0.65 6.07 12.79
C GLU A 62 -0.77 6.42 11.30
N LEU A 63 0.11 5.88 10.45
CA LEU A 63 0.04 6.08 9.01
C LEU A 63 -1.11 5.29 8.36
N LEU A 64 -1.52 4.19 9.00
CA LEU A 64 -2.47 3.22 8.46
C LEU A 64 -3.89 3.35 9.04
N GLY A 65 -4.04 4.11 10.12
CA GLY A 65 -5.31 4.47 10.75
C GLY A 65 -5.95 5.71 10.14
#